data_AF-A0A929CAB8-F1
#
_entry.id   AF-A0A929CAB8-F1
#
_cell.length_a   1.000
_cell.length_b   1.000
_cell.length_c   1.000
_cell.angle_alpha   90.00
_cell.angle_beta   90.00
_cell.angle_gamma   90.00
#
_symmetry.space_group_name_H-M   'P 1'
#
loop_
_entity.id
_entity.type
_entity.pdbx_description
1 polymer ?
#
loop_
_entity_poly.entity_id
_entity_poly.type
_entity_poly.pdbx_seq_one_letter_code
_entity_poly.pdbx_strand_id
1 'polypeptide(L)' 'IHICGEAGEYHTFVTDGPLFKQRIEILETNKVLRNKHWYLEILKCELRGK' A
#
# COMPACT_ATOMS: atom_id res chain seq x y z
N ILE A 1 5.73 -9.56 -17.24
CA ILE A 1 5.70 -8.85 -15.96
C ILE A 1 7.04 -8.14 -15.84
N HIS A 2 7.02 -6.82 -15.89
CA HIS A 2 8.17 -5.97 -15.64
C HIS A 2 8.45 -5.95 -14.14
N ILE A 3 9.72 -6.12 -13.76
CA ILE A 3 10.14 -6.29 -12.35
C ILE A 3 9.85 -5.05 -11.50
N CYS A 4 9.74 -3.88 -12.12
CA CYS A 4 9.42 -2.63 -11.44
C CYS A 4 7.95 -2.22 -11.55
N GLY A 5 7.10 -3.03 -12.20
CA GLY A 5 5.69 -2.69 -12.44
C GLY A 5 5.50 -1.45 -13.33
N GLU A 6 6.48 -1.12 -14.17
CA GLU A 6 6.49 0.13 -14.98
C GLU A 6 5.37 0.21 -16.02
N ALA A 7 4.78 -0.93 -16.39
CA ALA A 7 3.65 -1.03 -17.29
C ALA A 7 2.29 -1.14 -16.55
N GLY A 8 2.27 -0.89 -15.24
CA GLY A 8 1.06 -0.90 -14.42
C GLY A 8 0.63 -2.27 -13.93
N GLU A 9 1.53 -3.27 -13.88
CA GLU A 9 1.20 -4.60 -13.38
C GLU A 9 0.80 -4.61 -11.91
N TYR A 10 1.36 -3.69 -11.13
CA TYR A 10 1.00 -3.46 -9.73
C TYR A 10 1.38 -2.06 -9.29
N HIS A 11 0.73 -1.62 -8.22
CA HIS A 11 1.10 -0.40 -7.51
C HIS A 11 1.49 -0.76 -6.07
N THR A 12 2.47 -0.06 -5.54
CA THR A 12 2.92 -0.19 -4.16
C THR A 12 2.61 1.08 -3.38
N PHE A 13 2.49 0.94 -2.06
CA PHE A 13 2.31 2.06 -1.14
C PHE A 13 3.36 1.95 -0.03
N VAL A 14 4.16 3.00 0.15
CA VAL A 14 5.25 3.02 1.13
C VAL A 14 4.70 3.44 2.49
N THR A 15 4.76 2.53 3.46
CA THR A 15 4.23 2.78 4.82
C THR A 15 5.28 3.31 5.79
N ASP A 16 6.57 3.16 5.49
CA ASP A 16 7.68 3.67 6.31
C ASP A 16 8.94 3.88 5.47
N GLY A 17 9.86 4.71 5.98
CA GLY A 17 11.16 4.95 5.38
C GLY A 17 12.07 5.79 6.27
N PRO A 18 13.38 5.90 5.96
CA PRO A 18 14.35 6.61 6.80
C PRO A 18 13.95 8.05 7.15
N LEU A 19 13.31 8.75 6.22
CA LEU A 19 12.86 10.14 6.39
C LEU A 19 11.60 10.30 7.24
N PHE A 20 10.87 9.23 7.51
CA PHE A 20 9.59 9.29 8.22
C PHE A 20 9.86 9.42 9.72
N LYS A 21 9.11 10.24 10.46
CA LYS A 21 9.24 10.33 11.93
C LYS A 21 8.47 9.23 12.66
N GLN A 22 7.44 8.72 12.01
CA GLN A 22 6.50 7.70 12.48
C GLN A 22 6.11 6.86 11.25
N ARG A 23 5.80 5.58 11.46
CA ARG A 23 5.32 4.69 10.40
C ARG A 23 3.80 4.72 10.30
N ILE A 24 3.27 4.48 9.10
CA ILE A 24 1.86 4.24 8.88
C ILE A 24 1.56 2.79 9.25
N GLU A 25 0.76 2.56 10.28
CA GLU A 25 0.21 1.25 10.59
C GLU A 25 -1.17 1.11 9.94
N ILE A 26 -1.33 0.11 9.07
CA ILE A 26 -2.60 -0.23 8.44
C ILE A 26 -3.39 -1.10 9.42
N LEU A 27 -4.57 -0.65 9.82
CA LEU A 27 -5.41 -1.32 10.81
C LEU A 27 -6.53 -2.13 10.18
N GLU A 28 -7.05 -1.65 9.04
CA GLU A 28 -8.16 -2.29 8.37
C GLU A 28 -7.98 -2.16 6.85
N THR A 29 -8.21 -3.28 6.15
CA THR A 29 -8.14 -3.32 4.69
C THR A 29 -9.30 -4.10 4.11
N ASN A 30 -9.60 -3.81 2.85
CA ASN A 30 -10.49 -4.61 2.04
C ASN A 30 -9.80 -4.97 0.71
N LYS A 31 -9.94 -6.22 0.30
CA LYS A 31 -9.39 -6.69 -0.98
C LYS A 31 -10.49 -6.69 -2.02
N VAL A 32 -10.34 -5.87 -3.07
CA VAL A 32 -11.38 -5.69 -4.08
C VAL A 32 -10.84 -6.02 -5.46
N LEU A 33 -11.56 -6.86 -6.21
CA LEU A 33 -11.26 -7.12 -7.62
C LEU A 33 -12.06 -6.13 -8.48
N ARG A 34 -11.38 -5.28 -9.24
CA ARG A 34 -12.01 -4.37 -10.22
C ARG A 34 -11.28 -4.49 -11.54
N ASN A 35 -12.03 -4.69 -12.64
CA ASN A 35 -11.47 -4.73 -13.99
C ASN A 35 -10.23 -5.63 -14.13
N LYS A 36 -10.30 -6.85 -13.56
CA LYS A 36 -9.21 -7.86 -13.53
C LYS A 36 -7.97 -7.49 -12.70
N HIS A 37 -7.99 -6.37 -11.96
CA HIS A 37 -6.93 -5.95 -11.06
C HIS A 37 -7.39 -6.08 -9.61
N TRP A 38 -6.51 -6.61 -8.77
CA TRP A 38 -6.73 -6.63 -7.33
C TRP A 38 -6.23 -5.33 -6.72
N TYR A 39 -7.09 -4.73 -5.91
CA TYR A 39 -6.79 -3.56 -5.10
C TYR A 39 -6.79 -3.95 -3.64
N LEU A 40 -5.86 -3.36 -2.88
CA LEU A 40 -5.87 -3.36 -1.43
C LEU A 40 -6.36 -1.97 -0.98
N GLU A 41 -7.63 -1.87 -0.62
CA GLU A 41 -8.20 -0.65 -0.07
C GLU A 41 -7.82 -0.55 1.41
N ILE A 42 -7.16 0.54 1.81
CA ILE A 42 -6.84 0.83 3.20
C ILE A 42 -8.01 1.62 3.78
N LEU A 43 -8.77 1.00 4.67
CA LEU A 43 -9.98 1.59 5.27
C LEU A 43 -9.65 2.40 6.52
N LYS A 44 -8.66 1.93 7.31
CA LYS A 44 -8.19 2.60 8.51
C LYS A 44 -6.69 2.46 8.68
N CYS A 45 -6.03 3.55 9.06
CA CYS A 45 -4.62 3.56 9.43
C CYS A 45 -4.33 4.60 10.52
N GLU A 46 -3.22 4.42 11.22
CA GLU A 46 -2.75 5.31 12.28
C GLU A 46 -1.23 5.51 12.18
N LEU A 47 -0.72 6.60 12.75
CA LEU A 47 0.72 6.84 12.85
C LEU A 47 1.27 6.23 14.14
N ARG A 48 2.28 5.38 14.04
CA ARG A 48 2.98 4.80 15.19
C ARG A 48 4.43 5.20 15.25
N GLY A 49 4.96 5.26 16.48
CA GLY A 49 6.40 5.35 16.70
C GLY A 49 7.14 4.24 15.94
N LYS A 50 8.34 4.57 15.47
CA LYS A 50 9.21 3.63 14.77
C LYS A 50 9.70 2.53 15.71
#